data_AF-A0A432SAH4-F1
#
_entry.id   AF-A0A432SAH4-F1
#
_cell.length_a   1.000
_cell.length_b   1.000
_cell.length_c   1.000
_cell.angle_alpha   90.00
_cell.angle_beta   90.00
_cell.angle_gamma   90.00
#
_symmetry.space_group_name_H-M   'P 1'
#
loop_
_entity.id
_entity.type
_entity.pdbx_description
1 polymer ?
#
loop_
_entity_poly.entity_id
_entity_poly.type
_entity_poly.pdbx_seq_one_letter_code
_entity_poly.pdbx_strand_id
1 'polypeptide(L)'
;KQQIISIQEHNSPSTTAGTAQSANIVTDIKSLKKIFNFLSRLSVWYANCEEISKYIYVRENSKMTVVDNQLIIHFDNNKNIADSLISIVNVKAFNLENGNQIFSSIKNNNLYVINLPIIDGKNVFTINIE
;
A
#
# COMPACT_ATOMS: atom_id res chain seq x y z
N LYS A 1 4.49 -13.18 4.63
CA LYS A 1 3.18 -13.08 5.32
C LYS A 1 2.97 -11.60 5.63
N GLN A 2 1.97 -10.94 5.03
CA GLN A 2 1.67 -9.53 5.33
C GLN A 2 0.95 -9.46 6.69
N GLN A 3 1.34 -8.52 7.54
CA GLN A 3 0.74 -8.31 8.86
C GLN A 3 -0.01 -6.98 8.83
N ILE A 4 -1.29 -7.01 9.16
CA ILE A 4 -2.15 -5.81 9.24
C ILE A 4 -2.19 -5.35 10.69
N ILE A 5 -1.91 -4.07 10.92
CA ILE A 5 -2.13 -3.41 12.21
C ILE A 5 -3.38 -2.55 12.05
N SER A 6 -4.46 -2.90 12.74
CA SER A 6 -5.68 -2.09 12.78
C SER A 6 -5.68 -1.26 14.07
N ILE A 7 -5.77 0.06 13.94
CA ILE A 7 -5.98 0.98 15.07
C ILE A 7 -7.46 1.35 15.04
N GLN A 8 -8.18 1.07 16.13
CA GLN A 8 -9.61 1.33 16.24
C GLN A 8 -9.86 2.19 17.47
N GLU A 9 -10.71 3.21 17.32
CA GLU A 9 -11.21 3.99 18.43
C GLU A 9 -12.33 3.22 19.12
N HIS A 10 -12.28 3.10 20.45
CA HIS A 10 -13.34 2.49 21.24
C HIS A 10 -14.09 3.58 22.00
N ASN A 11 -15.28 3.95 21.52
CA ASN A 11 -16.09 5.01 22.12
C ASN A 11 -17.08 4.43 23.15
N SER A 12 -16.77 4.58 24.44
CA SER A 12 -17.78 4.57 25.51
C SER A 12 -17.44 5.71 26.50
N PRO A 13 -18.04 6.89 26.33
CA PRO A 13 -17.61 8.10 27.03
C PRO A 13 -17.93 8.10 28.53
N SER A 14 -18.85 7.22 28.97
CA SER A 14 -19.31 7.15 30.34
C SER A 14 -19.55 5.72 30.81
N THR A 15 -19.31 5.46 32.08
CA THR A 15 -19.83 4.25 32.75
C THR A 15 -21.35 4.36 32.87
N THR A 16 -22.04 3.25 33.20
CA THR A 16 -23.46 3.28 33.58
C THR A 16 -23.77 4.21 34.77
N ALA A 17 -22.73 4.66 35.49
CA ALA A 17 -22.81 5.62 36.59
C ALA A 17 -22.52 7.08 36.18
N GLY A 18 -22.35 7.39 34.89
CA GLY A 18 -22.15 8.76 34.39
C GLY A 18 -20.74 9.34 34.61
N THR A 19 -19.80 8.54 35.11
CA THR A 19 -18.39 8.95 35.28
C THR A 19 -17.59 8.72 34.01
N ALA A 20 -16.55 9.52 33.78
CA ALA A 20 -15.63 9.33 32.65
C ALA A 20 -14.95 7.95 32.73
N GLN A 21 -14.94 7.21 31.63
CA GLN A 21 -14.13 5.99 31.52
C GLN A 21 -12.65 6.35 31.32
N SER A 22 -11.76 5.51 31.85
CA SER A 22 -10.30 5.68 31.75
C SER A 22 -9.75 5.45 30.34
N ALA A 23 -10.52 4.81 29.46
CA ALA A 23 -10.28 4.80 28.01
C ALA A 23 -11.13 5.94 27.41
N ASN A 24 -10.55 7.13 27.35
CA ASN A 24 -11.17 8.29 26.71
C ASN A 24 -10.21 8.96 25.75
N ILE A 25 -10.76 9.71 24.80
CA ILE A 25 -10.03 10.33 23.70
C ILE A 25 -8.82 11.18 24.15
N VAL A 26 -8.90 11.81 25.33
CA VAL A 26 -7.83 12.68 25.85
C VAL A 26 -6.62 11.86 26.32
N THR A 27 -6.86 10.74 27.03
CA THR A 27 -5.78 9.81 27.40
C THR A 27 -5.27 9.04 26.18
N ASP A 28 -6.15 8.73 25.24
CA ASP A 28 -5.84 7.92 24.07
C ASP A 28 -4.95 8.65 23.07
N ILE A 29 -5.07 9.99 22.93
CA ILE A 29 -4.16 10.78 22.08
C ILE A 29 -2.69 10.57 22.47
N LYS A 30 -2.36 10.47 23.77
CA LYS A 30 -0.97 10.23 24.20
C LYS A 30 -0.50 8.83 23.80
N SER A 31 -1.38 7.83 23.91
CA SER A 31 -1.12 6.45 23.49
C SER A 31 -0.97 6.34 21.97
N LEU A 32 -1.87 6.96 21.20
CA LEU A 32 -1.80 7.04 19.75
C LEU A 32 -0.50 7.70 19.29
N LYS A 33 -0.12 8.85 19.86
CA LYS A 33 1.16 9.51 19.55
C LYS A 33 2.35 8.58 19.79
N LYS A 34 2.35 7.81 20.89
CA LYS A 34 3.41 6.82 21.15
C LYS A 34 3.42 5.71 20.10
N ILE A 35 2.26 5.17 19.75
CA ILE A 35 2.12 4.12 18.72
C ILE A 35 2.62 4.63 17.37
N PHE A 36 2.11 5.77 16.89
CA PHE A 36 2.52 6.35 15.60
C PHE A 36 4.00 6.73 15.57
N ASN A 37 4.56 7.24 16.68
CA ASN A 37 5.99 7.53 16.76
C ASN A 37 6.87 6.26 16.76
N PHE A 38 6.35 5.14 17.27
CA PHE A 38 7.03 3.85 17.13
C PHE A 38 6.96 3.34 15.70
N LEU A 39 5.76 3.35 15.11
CA LEU A 39 5.52 2.86 13.74
C LEU A 39 6.22 3.71 12.67
N SER A 40 6.41 5.02 12.89
CA SER A 40 7.07 5.92 11.92
C SER A 40 8.52 5.55 11.64
N ARG A 41 9.16 4.79 12.53
CA ARG A 41 10.54 4.31 12.39
C ARG A 41 10.62 2.98 11.65
N LEU A 42 9.47 2.40 11.31
CA LEU A 42 9.33 1.13 10.63
C LEU A 42 8.83 1.34 9.19
N SER A 43 9.07 0.35 8.34
CA SER A 43 8.54 0.34 6.97
C SER A 43 7.08 -0.11 6.99
N VAL A 44 6.17 0.83 7.26
CA VAL A 44 4.72 0.60 7.39
C VAL A 44 3.98 1.49 6.40
N TRP A 45 3.04 0.90 5.65
CA TRP A 45 2.11 1.65 4.82
C TRP A 45 0.91 2.10 5.66
N TYR A 46 0.74 3.41 5.79
CA TYR A 46 -0.43 4.02 6.41
C TYR A 46 -1.54 4.14 5.36
N ALA A 47 -2.67 3.46 5.61
CA ALA A 47 -3.78 3.42 4.69
C ALA A 47 -5.11 3.29 5.44
N ASN A 48 -6.17 3.86 4.86
CA ASN A 48 -7.54 3.62 5.28
C ASN A 48 -8.10 2.31 4.65
N CYS A 49 -9.30 1.90 5.07
CA CYS A 49 -9.92 0.67 4.57
C CYS A 49 -10.21 0.70 3.07
N GLU A 50 -10.54 1.86 2.51
CA GLU A 50 -10.82 2.03 1.08
C GLU A 50 -9.54 1.81 0.27
N GLU A 51 -8.42 2.44 0.65
CA GLU A 51 -7.12 2.28 0.02
C GLU A 51 -6.62 0.83 0.07
N ILE A 52 -6.78 0.17 1.22
CA ILE A 52 -6.46 -1.26 1.37
C ILE A 52 -7.34 -2.10 0.44
N SER A 53 -8.65 -1.85 0.41
CA SER A 53 -9.59 -2.60 -0.43
C SER A 53 -9.28 -2.42 -1.92
N LYS A 54 -8.91 -1.19 -2.32
CA LYS A 54 -8.49 -0.82 -3.66
C LYS A 54 -7.23 -1.56 -4.05
N TYR A 55 -6.20 -1.52 -3.21
CA TYR A 55 -4.93 -2.22 -3.45
C TYR A 55 -5.13 -3.73 -3.60
N ILE A 56 -5.91 -4.35 -2.71
CA ILE A 56 -6.21 -5.79 -2.79
C ILE A 56 -6.96 -6.10 -4.08
N TYR A 57 -7.98 -5.31 -4.42
CA TYR A 57 -8.73 -5.52 -5.65
C TYR A 57 -7.84 -5.44 -6.88
N VAL A 58 -7.02 -4.38 -6.99
CA VAL A 58 -6.09 -4.19 -8.12
C VAL A 58 -5.12 -5.36 -8.21
N ARG A 59 -4.52 -5.78 -7.09
CA ARG A 59 -3.58 -6.91 -7.04
C ARG A 59 -4.21 -8.23 -7.48
N GLU A 60 -5.39 -8.56 -6.97
CA GLU A 60 -6.06 -9.84 -7.26
C GLU A 60 -6.66 -9.90 -8.67
N ASN A 61 -6.95 -8.74 -9.27
CA ASN A 61 -7.45 -8.65 -10.65
C ASN A 61 -6.35 -8.24 -11.64
N SER A 62 -5.08 -8.32 -11.25
CA SER A 62 -3.94 -8.13 -12.13
C SER A 62 -3.20 -9.44 -12.39
N LYS A 63 -2.80 -9.67 -13.64
CA LYS A 63 -1.92 -10.77 -14.05
C LYS A 63 -0.64 -10.19 -14.63
N MET A 64 0.48 -10.69 -14.14
CA MET A 64 1.82 -10.26 -14.52
C MET A 64 2.51 -11.36 -15.32
N THR A 65 3.05 -11.01 -16.48
CA THR A 65 3.84 -11.89 -17.33
C THR A 65 5.12 -11.17 -17.75
N VAL A 66 6.24 -11.88 -17.74
CA VAL A 66 7.51 -11.37 -18.27
C VAL A 66 7.81 -12.12 -19.56
N VAL A 67 8.03 -11.37 -20.64
CA VAL A 67 8.43 -11.91 -21.96
C VAL A 67 9.61 -11.09 -22.44
N ASP A 68 10.76 -11.74 -22.65
CA ASP A 68 12.03 -11.08 -22.96
C ASP A 68 12.36 -9.96 -21.95
N ASN A 69 12.49 -8.72 -22.42
CA ASN A 69 12.72 -7.53 -21.59
C ASN A 69 11.43 -6.74 -21.34
N GLN A 70 10.26 -7.37 -21.45
CA GLN A 70 8.98 -6.71 -21.20
C GLN A 70 8.26 -7.30 -20.00
N LEU A 71 7.84 -6.43 -19.10
CA LEU A 71 6.87 -6.70 -18.05
C LEU A 71 5.49 -6.30 -18.56
N ILE A 72 4.60 -7.28 -18.70
CA ILE A 72 3.22 -7.08 -19.13
C ILE A 72 2.30 -7.30 -17.94
N ILE A 73 1.49 -6.30 -17.62
CA ILE A 73 0.48 -6.36 -16.56
C ILE A 73 -0.90 -6.18 -17.19
N HIS A 74 -1.70 -7.24 -17.15
CA HIS A 74 -3.10 -7.18 -17.54
C HIS A 74 -3.96 -6.94 -16.30
N PHE A 75 -4.76 -5.87 -16.30
CA PHE A 75 -5.63 -5.52 -15.18
C PHE A 75 -7.09 -5.50 -15.63
N ASP A 76 -7.93 -6.28 -14.97
CA ASP A 76 -9.38 -6.36 -15.24
C ASP A 76 -10.15 -5.43 -14.29
N ASN A 77 -10.42 -4.19 -14.71
CA ASN A 77 -11.03 -3.16 -13.87
C ASN A 77 -12.57 -3.18 -13.87
N ASN A 78 -13.17 -4.34 -13.58
CA ASN A 78 -14.63 -4.51 -13.54
C ASN A 78 -15.36 -3.56 -12.58
N LYS A 79 -14.65 -2.98 -11.59
CA LYS A 79 -15.20 -2.04 -10.61
C LYS A 79 -14.97 -0.56 -10.94
N ASN A 80 -14.39 -0.23 -12.10
CA ASN A 80 -14.11 1.14 -12.51
C ASN A 80 -13.31 1.94 -11.46
N ILE A 81 -12.31 1.30 -10.86
CA ILE A 81 -11.43 1.92 -9.88
C ILE A 81 -10.49 2.89 -10.61
N ALA A 82 -10.59 4.18 -10.30
CA ALA A 82 -9.66 5.22 -10.78
C ALA A 82 -8.29 5.11 -10.10
N ASP A 83 -7.24 5.65 -10.71
CA ASP A 83 -5.89 5.78 -10.13
C ASP A 83 -5.34 4.48 -9.52
N SER A 84 -5.42 3.39 -10.27
CA SER A 84 -4.98 2.07 -9.82
C SER A 84 -3.45 1.97 -9.84
N LEU A 85 -2.88 1.45 -8.74
CA LEU A 85 -1.45 1.28 -8.56
C LEU A 85 -1.13 -0.19 -8.27
N ILE A 86 -0.05 -0.70 -8.85
CA ILE A 86 0.53 -2.00 -8.50
C ILE A 86 1.97 -1.83 -8.03
N SER A 87 2.30 -2.48 -6.92
CA SER A 87 3.67 -2.47 -6.37
C SER A 87 4.43 -3.71 -6.84
N ILE A 88 5.54 -3.50 -7.54
CA ILE A 88 6.47 -4.56 -7.96
C ILE A 88 7.67 -4.54 -7.03
N VAL A 89 8.09 -5.72 -6.57
CA VAL A 89 9.16 -5.88 -5.59
C VAL A 89 10.23 -6.83 -6.13
N ASN A 90 11.50 -6.44 -5.98
CA ASN A 90 12.65 -7.25 -6.38
C ASN A 90 13.77 -7.17 -5.33
N VAL A 91 14.71 -8.11 -5.38
CA VAL A 91 15.90 -8.14 -4.51
C VAL A 91 17.05 -7.28 -5.03
N LYS A 92 17.01 -6.90 -6.31
CA LYS A 92 17.98 -6.01 -6.96
C LYS A 92 17.29 -4.73 -7.41
N ALA A 93 18.07 -3.66 -7.55
CA ALA A 93 17.62 -2.44 -8.20
C ALA A 93 17.20 -2.75 -9.64
N PHE A 94 16.14 -2.09 -10.10
CA PHE A 94 15.63 -2.21 -11.46
C PHE A 94 14.89 -0.94 -11.84
N ASN A 95 14.83 -0.69 -13.15
CA ASN A 95 14.05 0.37 -13.75
C ASN A 95 13.00 -0.24 -14.68
N LEU A 96 11.84 0.41 -14.75
CA LEU A 96 10.77 0.06 -15.68
C LEU A 96 10.42 1.29 -16.50
N GLU A 97 10.19 1.10 -17.80
CA GLU A 97 9.88 2.20 -18.71
C GLU A 97 8.53 2.00 -19.40
N ASN A 98 7.73 3.05 -19.50
CA ASN A 98 6.51 3.08 -20.29
C ASN A 98 6.50 4.35 -21.15
N GLY A 99 6.84 4.20 -22.43
CA GLY A 99 7.07 5.34 -23.32
C GLY A 99 8.21 6.22 -22.83
N ASN A 100 7.91 7.49 -22.51
CA ASN A 100 8.90 8.46 -22.02
C ASN A 100 8.99 8.50 -20.48
N GLN A 101 8.22 7.67 -19.78
CA GLN A 101 8.22 7.63 -18.32
C GLN A 101 9.16 6.53 -17.82
N ILE A 102 10.06 6.89 -16.92
CA ILE A 102 10.97 5.96 -16.24
C ILE A 102 10.53 5.85 -14.78
N PHE A 103 10.33 4.63 -14.33
CA PHE A 103 10.03 4.28 -12.95
C PHE A 103 11.26 3.60 -12.36
N SER A 104 11.90 4.24 -11.39
CA SER A 104 13.08 3.70 -10.71
C SER A 104 12.73 3.10 -9.37
N SER A 105 13.29 1.93 -9.08
CA SER A 105 13.06 1.25 -7.81
C SER A 105 13.65 1.99 -6.62
N ILE A 106 12.88 2.09 -5.54
CA ILE A 106 13.30 2.70 -4.28
C ILE A 106 13.69 1.58 -3.32
N LYS A 107 14.86 1.69 -2.70
CA LYS A 107 15.32 0.74 -1.69
C LYS A 107 14.47 0.86 -0.43
N ASN A 108 13.85 -0.24 -0.03
CA ASN A 108 13.09 -0.38 1.19
C ASN A 108 13.58 -1.63 1.94
N ASN A 109 14.38 -1.42 2.98
CA ASN A 109 15.15 -2.47 3.68
C ASN A 109 16.06 -3.25 2.71
N ASN A 110 15.81 -4.56 2.55
CA ASN A 110 16.56 -5.47 1.69
C ASN A 110 15.89 -5.68 0.31
N LEU A 111 14.85 -4.90 0.01
CA LEU A 111 14.07 -5.02 -1.20
C LEU A 111 14.04 -3.69 -1.96
N TYR A 112 13.79 -3.78 -3.25
CA TYR A 112 13.60 -2.66 -4.16
C TYR A 112 12.15 -2.67 -4.64
N VAL A 113 11.46 -1.53 -4.50
CA VAL A 113 10.03 -1.42 -4.76
C VAL A 113 9.76 -0.33 -5.79
N ILE A 114 8.89 -0.61 -6.75
CA ILE A 114 8.30 0.37 -7.67
C ILE A 114 6.78 0.32 -7.53
N ASN A 115 6.13 1.48 -7.48
CA ASN A 115 4.69 1.61 -7.66
C ASN A 115 4.41 2.07 -9.08
N LEU A 116 3.66 1.27 -9.84
CA LEU A 116 3.30 1.56 -11.22
C LEU A 116 1.83 1.95 -11.32
N PRO A 117 1.50 3.08 -11.95
CA PRO A 117 0.13 3.33 -12.39
C PRO A 117 -0.25 2.33 -13.46
N ILE A 118 -1.44 1.76 -13.32
CA ILE A 118 -2.00 0.83 -14.30
C ILE A 118 -3.41 1.27 -14.70
N ILE A 119 -3.71 1.07 -15.96
CA ILE A 119 -5.05 1.27 -16.53
C ILE A 119 -5.71 -0.08 -16.81
N ASP A 120 -7.02 -0.05 -17.05
CA ASP A 120 -7.77 -1.22 -17.49
C ASP A 120 -7.18 -1.81 -18.78
N GLY A 121 -7.13 -3.14 -18.84
CA GLY A 121 -6.54 -3.88 -19.94
C GLY A 121 -5.02 -4.05 -19.82
N LYS A 122 -4.30 -3.92 -20.94
CA LYS A 122 -2.89 -4.30 -21.07
C LYS A 122 -1.97 -3.11 -20.83
N ASN A 123 -1.12 -3.22 -19.81
CA ASN A 123 -0.03 -2.31 -19.49
C ASN A 123 1.30 -2.98 -19.84
N VAL A 124 2.19 -2.29 -20.54
CA VAL A 124 3.49 -2.84 -20.97
C VAL A 124 4.60 -1.93 -20.47
N PHE A 125 5.59 -2.53 -19.82
CA PHE A 125 6.77 -1.85 -19.33
C PHE A 125 8.03 -2.54 -19.85
N THR A 126 9.03 -1.78 -20.29
CA THR A 126 10.36 -2.32 -20.64
C THR A 126 11.21 -2.41 -19.38
N ILE A 127 11.88 -3.54 -19.20
CA ILE A 127 12.74 -3.81 -18.05
C ILE A 127 14.16 -3.37 -18.40
N ASN A 128 14.68 -2.39 -17.67
CA ASN A 128 16.08 -1.99 -17.72
C ASN A 128 16.73 -2.37 -16.39
N ILE A 129 17.56 -3.41 -16.45
CA ILE A 129 18.37 -3.85 -15.30
C ILE A 129 19.69 -3.08 -15.39
N GLU A 130 19.98 -2.25 -14.39
CA GLU A 130 21.32 -1.68 -14.16
C GLU A 130 22.31 -2.76 -13.71
#